data_AF-B6WRS2-F1
#
_entry.id   AF-B6WRS2-F1
#
_cell.length_a   1.000
_cell.length_b   1.000
_cell.length_c   1.000
_cell.angle_alpha   90.00
_cell.angle_beta   90.00
_cell.angle_gamma   90.00
#
_symmetry.space_group_name_H-M   'P 1'
#
loop_
_entity.id
_entity.type
_entity.pdbx_description
1 polymer ?
#
loop_
_entity_poly.entity_id
_entity_poly.type
_entity_poly.pdbx_seq_one_letter_code
_entity_poly.pdbx_strand_id
1 'polypeptide(L)'
;MQDDDGLSLPIGGVIEDVYITAPVSRGGDGITVYGSDGPVVIRNCTVDLGRWPLDKLDEGLSGVDGARAEARMTKVCRVGKGVLWGNGDYPESDAARGELLLEDCIVRDIGRRAPEAQDGVRVTMRRCVIRNWGIRGRFSVRAFASWAHDGASIRAEDCVFWQDRFLQAGLRGLVADLANWIGWCWQRRDWNLLHWFLPGVCRGLTASQGGKVSACRCYANHWWIRLQGHQGARMEKREALALMARLESRMVPR
;
A
#
# COMPACT_ATOMS: atom_id res chain seq x y z
N MET A 1 33.41 -3.67 18.33
CA MET A 1 32.52 -4.63 17.67
C MET A 1 32.08 -3.89 16.42
N GLN A 2 32.65 -4.26 15.27
CA GLN A 2 32.47 -3.50 14.02
C GLN A 2 31.05 -3.69 13.52
N ASP A 3 30.33 -2.57 13.43
CA ASP A 3 29.09 -2.44 12.68
C ASP A 3 29.44 -2.55 11.20
N ASP A 4 29.03 -3.67 10.58
CA ASP A 4 29.09 -3.82 9.13
C ASP A 4 27.87 -3.10 8.54
N ASP A 5 28.06 -1.82 8.19
CA ASP A 5 27.14 -0.96 7.45
C ASP A 5 26.99 -1.41 5.97
N GLY A 6 26.68 -2.69 5.78
CA GLY A 6 26.51 -3.30 4.47
C GLY A 6 25.04 -3.39 4.09
N LEU A 7 24.41 -2.26 3.73
CA LEU A 7 23.25 -2.21 2.79
C LEU A 7 22.93 -0.75 2.37
N SER A 8 23.95 0.02 1.99
CA SER A 8 23.75 1.20 1.14
C SER A 8 23.58 0.73 -0.31
N LEU A 9 22.35 0.69 -0.82
CA LEU A 9 22.05 0.47 -2.25
C LEU A 9 21.41 1.74 -2.83
N PRO A 10 21.64 2.02 -4.13
CA PRO A 10 22.18 3.32 -4.58
C PRO A 10 21.16 4.39 -4.96
N ILE A 11 21.74 5.59 -5.09
CA ILE A 11 21.28 6.78 -5.81
C ILE A 11 21.02 6.40 -7.29
N GLY A 12 19.85 5.83 -7.57
CA GLY A 12 19.39 5.45 -8.91
C GLY A 12 19.89 4.06 -9.25
N GLY A 13 18.97 3.14 -9.48
CA GLY A 13 19.39 1.75 -9.63
C GLY A 13 18.28 0.72 -9.65
N VAL A 14 18.72 -0.53 -9.70
CA VAL A 14 17.88 -1.72 -9.69
C VAL A 14 18.07 -2.43 -8.35
N ILE A 15 16.98 -2.62 -7.62
CA ILE A 15 16.90 -3.50 -6.46
C ILE A 15 16.20 -4.76 -6.94
N GLU A 16 16.91 -5.88 -7.02
CA GLU A 16 16.39 -7.09 -7.63
C GLU A 16 16.72 -8.35 -6.81
N ASP A 17 15.80 -9.32 -6.83
CA ASP A 17 15.99 -10.67 -6.27
C ASP A 17 16.32 -10.69 -4.77
N VAL A 18 15.90 -9.66 -4.02
CA VAL A 18 16.14 -9.56 -2.58
C VAL A 18 14.96 -10.07 -1.74
N TYR A 19 15.29 -10.75 -0.64
CA TYR A 19 14.34 -11.19 0.39
C TYR A 19 14.63 -10.45 1.70
N ILE A 20 13.79 -9.48 2.03
CA ILE A 20 13.99 -8.56 3.16
C ILE A 20 13.09 -8.99 4.31
N THR A 21 13.69 -9.38 5.43
CA THR A 21 12.98 -9.83 6.64
C THR A 21 13.12 -8.90 7.84
N ALA A 22 13.88 -7.82 7.68
CA ALA A 22 14.15 -6.84 8.71
C ALA A 22 14.34 -5.47 8.06
N PRO A 23 13.96 -4.37 8.74
CA PRO A 23 14.33 -3.04 8.30
C PRO A 23 15.84 -2.83 8.48
N VAL A 24 16.41 -1.86 7.75
CA VAL A 24 17.83 -1.50 7.85
C VAL A 24 18.17 -0.97 9.25
N SER A 25 17.23 -0.30 9.90
CA SER A 25 17.36 0.21 11.26
C SER A 25 16.04 0.08 12.03
N ARG A 26 16.09 0.18 13.36
CA ARG A 26 14.89 0.09 14.20
C ARG A 26 13.95 1.25 13.88
N GLY A 27 12.71 0.93 13.53
CA GLY A 27 11.72 1.93 13.11
C GLY A 27 11.88 2.38 11.66
N GLY A 28 12.77 1.73 10.89
CA GLY A 28 12.90 1.97 9.46
C GLY A 28 11.97 1.09 8.62
N ASP A 29 12.13 1.24 7.31
CA ASP A 29 11.34 0.55 6.30
C ASP A 29 12.01 -0.73 5.82
N GLY A 30 11.24 -1.55 5.10
CA GLY A 30 11.82 -2.64 4.29
C GLY A 30 12.64 -2.10 3.13
N ILE A 31 12.04 -1.23 2.31
CA ILE A 31 12.71 -0.50 1.22
C ILE A 31 12.24 0.95 1.26
N THR A 32 13.18 1.90 1.19
CA THR A 32 12.91 3.33 1.02
C THR A 32 13.55 3.80 -0.28
N VAL A 33 12.81 4.58 -1.06
CA VAL A 33 13.34 5.30 -2.23
C VAL A 33 13.25 6.80 -1.94
N TYR A 34 14.35 7.51 -2.14
CA TYR A 34 14.40 8.97 -2.03
C TYR A 34 14.41 9.61 -3.41
N GLY A 35 13.87 10.82 -3.56
CA GLY A 35 13.94 11.54 -4.83
C GLY A 35 15.38 11.86 -5.27
N SER A 36 16.31 11.98 -4.32
CA SER A 36 17.74 12.10 -4.61
C SER A 36 18.29 10.91 -5.37
N ASP A 37 17.65 9.73 -5.26
CA ASP A 37 18.07 8.53 -5.97
C ASP A 37 17.73 8.62 -7.46
N GLY A 38 16.83 9.51 -7.88
CA GLY A 38 16.30 9.44 -9.24
C GLY A 38 15.46 8.17 -9.45
N PRO A 39 15.26 7.71 -10.70
CA PRO A 39 14.41 6.56 -11.00
C PRO A 39 14.97 5.24 -10.47
N VAL A 40 14.17 4.50 -9.69
CA VAL A 40 14.53 3.19 -9.13
C VAL A 40 13.63 2.08 -9.66
N VAL A 41 14.19 0.92 -9.99
CA VAL A 41 13.43 -0.28 -10.35
C VAL A 41 13.55 -1.31 -9.23
N ILE A 42 12.43 -1.78 -8.69
CA ILE A 42 12.36 -2.81 -7.64
C ILE A 42 11.74 -4.06 -8.24
N ARG A 43 12.52 -5.11 -8.50
CA ARG A 43 12.04 -6.27 -9.27
C ARG A 43 12.24 -7.59 -8.55
N ASN A 44 11.20 -8.43 -8.54
CA ASN A 44 11.27 -9.78 -7.98
C ASN A 44 11.70 -9.81 -6.50
N CYS A 45 11.31 -8.79 -5.75
CA CYS A 45 11.67 -8.66 -4.34
C CYS A 45 10.56 -9.20 -3.45
N THR A 46 10.91 -9.66 -2.25
CA THR A 46 9.95 -9.93 -1.18
C THR A 46 10.34 -9.17 0.08
N VAL A 47 9.47 -8.26 0.51
CA VAL A 47 9.52 -7.61 1.82
C VAL A 47 8.55 -8.31 2.75
N ASP A 48 9.08 -9.00 3.74
CA ASP A 48 8.32 -9.82 4.67
C ASP A 48 8.76 -9.58 6.12
N LEU A 49 8.12 -8.58 6.74
CA LEU A 49 8.49 -8.08 8.06
C LEU A 49 7.69 -8.77 9.18
N GLY A 50 7.13 -9.95 8.92
CA GLY A 50 6.25 -10.67 9.85
C GLY A 50 6.89 -11.06 11.18
N ARG A 51 8.22 -11.11 11.27
CA ARG A 51 8.93 -11.42 12.52
C ARG A 51 9.13 -10.22 13.44
N TRP A 52 8.89 -9.01 12.93
CA TRP A 52 9.18 -7.78 13.65
C TRP A 52 7.92 -7.22 14.35
N PRO A 53 8.07 -6.71 15.59
CA PRO A 53 7.05 -5.94 16.28
C PRO A 53 6.68 -4.66 15.52
N LEU A 54 5.40 -4.29 15.55
CA LEU A 54 4.90 -3.12 14.81
C LEU A 54 5.48 -1.78 15.28
N ASP A 55 5.89 -1.67 16.54
CA ASP A 55 6.54 -0.49 17.12
C ASP A 55 8.02 -0.36 16.74
N LYS A 56 8.56 -1.34 16.00
CA LYS A 56 9.94 -1.37 15.52
C LYS A 56 10.05 -1.35 13.99
N LEU A 57 8.92 -1.16 13.31
CA LEU A 57 8.79 -1.09 11.85
C LEU A 57 8.05 0.18 11.49
N ASP A 58 8.38 0.78 10.34
CA ASP A 58 7.52 1.78 9.72
C ASP A 58 6.80 1.19 8.49
N GLU A 59 7.33 1.35 7.28
CA GLU A 59 6.75 0.83 6.04
C GLU A 59 7.39 -0.47 5.52
N GLY A 60 6.64 -1.22 4.70
CA GLY A 60 7.23 -2.26 3.86
C GLY A 60 7.98 -1.67 2.67
N LEU A 61 7.38 -0.69 2.00
CA LEU A 61 7.96 0.06 0.89
C LEU A 61 7.53 1.52 0.99
N SER A 62 8.48 2.46 0.89
CA SER A 62 8.19 3.89 0.95
C SER A 62 8.90 4.68 -0.16
N GLY A 63 8.29 5.80 -0.54
CA GLY A 63 8.87 6.80 -1.42
C GLY A 63 8.77 8.18 -0.80
N VAL A 64 9.91 8.87 -0.72
CA VAL A 64 10.10 10.13 0.02
C VAL A 64 10.79 11.20 -0.85
N ASP A 65 10.48 12.47 -0.62
CA ASP A 65 11.13 13.62 -1.27
C ASP A 65 11.09 13.58 -2.80
N GLY A 66 9.95 13.27 -3.37
CA GLY A 66 9.75 13.19 -4.82
C GLY A 66 10.36 11.92 -5.44
N ALA A 67 10.34 10.82 -4.70
CA ALA A 67 10.77 9.51 -5.15
C ALA A 67 10.06 9.04 -6.42
N ARG A 68 10.82 8.38 -7.30
CA ARG A 68 10.33 7.82 -8.56
C ARG A 68 10.70 6.35 -8.65
N ALA A 69 9.72 5.46 -8.69
CA ALA A 69 10.00 4.02 -8.73
C ALA A 69 9.04 3.20 -9.58
N GLU A 70 9.55 2.08 -10.08
CA GLU A 70 8.77 0.98 -10.65
C GLU A 70 9.01 -0.30 -9.84
N ALA A 71 8.02 -0.74 -9.08
CA ALA A 71 8.04 -2.05 -8.44
C ALA A 71 7.33 -3.08 -9.32
N ARG A 72 8.05 -4.12 -9.72
CA ARG A 72 7.58 -5.18 -10.62
C ARG A 72 7.74 -6.54 -9.96
N MET A 73 6.71 -7.38 -10.01
CA MET A 73 6.81 -8.74 -9.46
C MET A 73 7.26 -8.74 -7.98
N THR A 74 6.83 -7.75 -7.20
CA THR A 74 7.29 -7.57 -5.82
C THR A 74 6.19 -7.90 -4.81
N LYS A 75 6.58 -8.55 -3.71
CA LYS A 75 5.72 -8.90 -2.58
C LYS A 75 6.01 -8.01 -1.39
N VAL A 76 4.96 -7.43 -0.81
CA VAL A 76 5.02 -6.78 0.50
C VAL A 76 4.02 -7.48 1.41
N CYS A 77 4.47 -8.07 2.51
CA CYS A 77 3.55 -8.79 3.38
C CYS A 77 3.87 -8.76 4.87
N ARG A 78 2.84 -9.01 5.68
CA ARG A 78 2.92 -9.17 7.14
C ARG A 78 3.53 -7.95 7.84
N VAL A 79 3.19 -6.75 7.35
CA VAL A 79 3.67 -5.45 7.85
C VAL A 79 2.49 -4.58 8.31
N GLY A 80 2.71 -3.67 9.26
CA GLY A 80 1.67 -2.74 9.73
C GLY A 80 1.27 -1.74 8.65
N LYS A 81 2.26 -1.09 8.03
CA LYS A 81 2.09 -0.12 6.95
C LYS A 81 2.75 -0.70 5.69
N GLY A 82 1.96 -1.00 4.66
CA GLY A 82 2.43 -1.72 3.47
C GLY A 82 3.31 -0.86 2.55
N VAL A 83 2.67 0.04 1.81
CA VAL A 83 3.29 0.88 0.78
C VAL A 83 2.82 2.32 0.93
N LEU A 84 3.76 3.24 1.15
CA LEU A 84 3.51 4.69 1.22
C LEU A 84 4.23 5.41 0.07
N TRP A 85 3.58 6.36 -0.59
CA TRP A 85 4.25 7.25 -1.53
C TRP A 85 3.84 8.69 -1.25
N GLY A 86 4.83 9.55 -1.01
CA GLY A 86 4.66 10.86 -0.38
C GLY A 86 4.52 10.70 1.13
N ASN A 87 5.39 11.34 1.94
CA ASN A 87 5.45 11.08 3.39
C ASN A 87 4.91 12.24 4.24
N GLY A 88 4.60 13.39 3.64
CA GLY A 88 4.14 14.60 4.33
C GLY A 88 5.25 15.60 4.66
N ASP A 89 6.52 15.20 4.57
CA ASP A 89 7.65 16.07 4.93
C ASP A 89 8.16 16.89 3.74
N TYR A 90 7.91 16.43 2.50
CA TYR A 90 8.43 17.03 1.26
C TYR A 90 7.32 17.27 0.21
N PRO A 91 6.22 17.96 0.57
CA PRO A 91 5.04 18.01 -0.30
C PRO A 91 5.28 18.69 -1.66
N GLU A 92 6.19 19.67 -1.72
CA GLU A 92 6.55 20.33 -2.99
C GLU A 92 7.31 19.40 -3.94
N SER A 93 8.30 18.67 -3.42
CA SER A 93 9.06 17.67 -4.19
C SER A 93 8.16 16.51 -4.63
N ASP A 94 7.31 16.02 -3.73
CA ASP A 94 6.38 14.92 -3.99
C ASP A 94 5.37 15.29 -5.09
N ALA A 95 4.80 16.50 -5.03
CA ALA A 95 3.88 16.98 -6.05
C ALA A 95 4.57 17.20 -7.41
N ALA A 96 5.82 17.67 -7.40
CA ALA A 96 6.57 17.96 -8.63
C ALA A 96 6.95 16.70 -9.40
N ARG A 97 7.41 15.64 -8.71
CA ARG A 97 8.05 14.49 -9.38
C ARG A 97 7.66 13.12 -8.82
N GLY A 98 7.01 13.03 -7.66
CA GLY A 98 6.72 11.77 -6.98
C GLY A 98 5.85 10.83 -7.80
N GLU A 99 6.37 9.63 -8.08
CA GLU A 99 5.71 8.65 -8.95
C GLU A 99 6.03 7.20 -8.56
N LEU A 100 5.00 6.35 -8.56
CA LEU A 100 5.14 4.91 -8.34
C LEU A 100 4.34 4.12 -9.35
N LEU A 101 4.99 3.17 -10.03
CA LEU A 101 4.33 2.08 -10.72
C LEU A 101 4.44 0.80 -9.88
N LEU A 102 3.30 0.21 -9.53
CA LEU A 102 3.21 -1.16 -9.02
C LEU A 102 2.68 -2.04 -10.14
N GLU A 103 3.47 -3.02 -10.59
CA GLU A 103 3.07 -3.91 -11.67
C GLU A 103 3.31 -5.38 -11.32
N ASP A 104 2.26 -6.20 -11.45
CA ASP A 104 2.31 -7.62 -11.10
C ASP A 104 2.77 -7.87 -9.63
N CYS A 105 2.43 -6.95 -8.72
CA CYS A 105 2.80 -7.00 -7.30
C CYS A 105 1.71 -7.61 -6.42
N ILE A 106 2.09 -8.14 -5.26
CA ILE A 106 1.16 -8.57 -4.21
C ILE A 106 1.45 -7.85 -2.89
N VAL A 107 0.45 -7.16 -2.35
CA VAL A 107 0.51 -6.58 -1.01
C VAL A 107 -0.49 -7.30 -0.13
N ARG A 108 -0.02 -8.00 0.92
CA ARG A 108 -0.92 -8.87 1.69
C ARG A 108 -0.67 -8.96 3.19
N ASP A 109 -1.73 -9.27 3.92
CA ASP A 109 -1.71 -9.52 5.36
C ASP A 109 -1.14 -8.30 6.12
N ILE A 110 -1.72 -7.13 5.86
CA ILE A 110 -1.23 -5.83 6.35
C ILE A 110 -2.19 -5.17 7.34
N GLY A 111 -1.72 -4.15 8.05
CA GLY A 111 -2.58 -3.22 8.76
C GLY A 111 -3.28 -2.26 7.81
N ARG A 112 -2.51 -1.54 6.98
CA ARG A 112 -2.96 -0.48 6.07
C ARG A 112 -1.90 -0.11 5.03
N ARG A 113 -2.22 0.83 4.12
CA ARG A 113 -1.37 1.38 3.05
C ARG A 113 -0.99 0.34 1.99
N ALA A 114 -1.77 0.23 0.94
CA ALA A 114 -1.51 -0.66 -0.19
C ALA A 114 -2.06 -0.12 -1.52
N PRO A 115 -1.62 1.07 -1.98
CA PRO A 115 -0.76 2.04 -1.30
C PRO A 115 -1.54 3.18 -0.63
N GLU A 116 -0.91 3.91 0.30
CA GLU A 116 -1.30 5.29 0.63
C GLU A 116 -0.50 6.24 -0.28
N ALA A 117 -1.19 7.14 -0.96
CA ALA A 117 -0.61 8.16 -1.82
C ALA A 117 -1.06 9.53 -1.31
N GLN A 118 -0.10 10.42 -1.05
CA GLN A 118 -0.37 11.78 -0.55
C GLN A 118 0.54 12.82 -1.22
N ASP A 119 0.28 14.10 -0.97
CA ASP A 119 1.12 15.22 -1.42
C ASP A 119 1.31 15.31 -2.94
N GLY A 120 0.22 15.11 -3.70
CA GLY A 120 0.25 15.27 -5.16
C GLY A 120 0.94 14.15 -5.96
N VAL A 121 1.48 13.12 -5.31
CA VAL A 121 2.15 12.01 -6.03
C VAL A 121 1.19 11.26 -6.95
N ARG A 122 1.78 10.58 -7.96
CA ARG A 122 1.04 9.72 -8.88
C ARG A 122 1.39 8.26 -8.69
N VAL A 123 0.39 7.43 -8.40
CA VAL A 123 0.57 5.98 -8.27
C VAL A 123 -0.27 5.25 -9.31
N THR A 124 0.36 4.34 -10.03
CA THR A 124 -0.31 3.43 -10.95
C THR A 124 -0.14 2.00 -10.47
N MET A 125 -1.23 1.25 -10.42
CA MET A 125 -1.25 -0.17 -10.09
C MET A 125 -1.74 -0.93 -11.32
N ARG A 126 -0.97 -1.92 -11.77
CA ARG A 126 -1.32 -2.81 -12.89
C ARG A 126 -1.21 -4.25 -12.48
N ARG A 127 -2.28 -5.02 -12.66
CA ARG A 127 -2.30 -6.46 -12.37
C ARG A 127 -1.80 -6.80 -10.96
N CYS A 128 -2.11 -5.94 -9.98
CA CYS A 128 -1.70 -6.14 -8.60
C CYS A 128 -2.77 -6.87 -7.79
N VAL A 129 -2.35 -7.56 -6.73
CA VAL A 129 -3.23 -8.22 -5.76
C VAL A 129 -3.06 -7.56 -4.41
N ILE A 130 -4.14 -6.99 -3.88
CA ILE A 130 -4.21 -6.43 -2.53
C ILE A 130 -5.09 -7.34 -1.69
N ARG A 131 -4.48 -8.04 -0.72
CA ARG A 131 -5.16 -9.10 0.03
C ARG A 131 -5.07 -8.88 1.54
N ASN A 132 -6.20 -8.97 2.23
CA ASN A 132 -6.26 -8.96 3.70
C ASN A 132 -5.56 -7.74 4.35
N TRP A 133 -6.23 -6.59 4.37
CA TRP A 133 -5.84 -5.43 5.16
C TRP A 133 -6.66 -5.31 6.45
N GLY A 134 -6.13 -4.60 7.44
CA GLY A 134 -6.75 -4.45 8.75
C GLY A 134 -6.72 -5.73 9.59
N ILE A 135 -5.70 -6.58 9.41
CA ILE A 135 -5.62 -7.85 10.17
C ILE A 135 -5.21 -7.62 11.63
N ARG A 136 -5.77 -8.39 12.57
CA ARG A 136 -5.57 -8.20 14.02
C ARG A 136 -4.10 -8.04 14.45
N GLY A 137 -3.18 -8.83 13.88
CA GLY A 137 -1.76 -8.79 14.25
C GLY A 137 -0.96 -7.65 13.63
N ARG A 138 -1.56 -6.88 12.71
CA ARG A 138 -0.90 -5.79 11.98
C ARG A 138 -1.66 -4.46 12.02
N PHE A 139 -2.90 -4.46 12.52
CA PHE A 139 -3.71 -3.26 12.68
C PHE A 139 -3.20 -2.36 13.81
N SER A 140 -3.21 -1.06 13.59
CA SER A 140 -2.80 -0.05 14.58
C SER A 140 -3.79 1.11 14.72
N VAL A 141 -4.15 1.78 13.61
CA VAL A 141 -4.91 3.04 13.67
C VAL A 141 -6.10 3.07 12.70
N ARG A 142 -5.85 3.04 11.39
CA ARG A 142 -6.88 3.04 10.33
C ARG A 142 -6.56 1.98 9.32
N ALA A 143 -7.47 1.04 9.08
CA ALA A 143 -7.37 0.09 8.00
C ALA A 143 -7.79 0.73 6.68
N PHE A 144 -7.15 0.32 5.58
CA PHE A 144 -7.57 0.54 4.20
C PHE A 144 -6.59 -0.21 3.29
N ALA A 145 -7.04 -0.59 2.10
CA ALA A 145 -6.17 -1.06 1.03
C ALA A 145 -5.50 0.16 0.39
N SER A 146 -6.15 0.81 -0.58
CA SER A 146 -5.55 1.92 -1.32
C SER A 146 -6.24 3.24 -1.02
N TRP A 147 -5.47 4.30 -0.74
CA TRP A 147 -6.01 5.62 -0.41
C TRP A 147 -5.18 6.74 -1.02
N ALA A 148 -5.83 7.59 -1.84
CA ALA A 148 -5.24 8.83 -2.34
C ALA A 148 -5.80 10.04 -1.57
N HIS A 149 -4.95 10.92 -1.06
CA HIS A 149 -5.37 12.18 -0.46
C HIS A 149 -4.37 13.31 -0.72
N ASP A 150 -4.67 14.52 -0.24
CA ASP A 150 -3.81 15.70 -0.33
C ASP A 150 -3.30 15.93 -1.78
N GLY A 151 -4.24 15.91 -2.73
CA GLY A 151 -3.99 16.12 -4.16
C GLY A 151 -3.37 14.94 -4.94
N ALA A 152 -3.00 13.84 -4.27
CA ALA A 152 -2.40 12.67 -4.92
C ALA A 152 -3.40 11.88 -5.78
N SER A 153 -2.89 10.94 -6.58
CA SER A 153 -3.73 10.08 -7.41
C SER A 153 -3.31 8.62 -7.42
N ILE A 154 -4.30 7.72 -7.45
CA ILE A 154 -4.12 6.29 -7.68
C ILE A 154 -4.96 5.83 -8.89
N ARG A 155 -4.31 5.17 -9.84
CA ARG A 155 -4.97 4.49 -10.96
C ARG A 155 -4.77 2.98 -10.84
N ALA A 156 -5.85 2.22 -10.72
CA ALA A 156 -5.81 0.76 -10.62
C ALA A 156 -6.35 0.10 -11.89
N GLU A 157 -5.53 -0.74 -12.54
CA GLU A 157 -5.88 -1.44 -13.78
C GLU A 157 -5.68 -2.93 -13.60
N ASP A 158 -6.71 -3.71 -13.90
CA ASP A 158 -6.66 -5.18 -13.80
C ASP A 158 -6.24 -5.68 -12.40
N CYS A 159 -6.57 -4.93 -11.34
CA CYS A 159 -6.19 -5.27 -9.97
C CYS A 159 -7.24 -6.11 -9.23
N VAL A 160 -6.80 -6.89 -8.25
CA VAL A 160 -7.66 -7.70 -7.38
C VAL A 160 -7.59 -7.18 -5.95
N PHE A 161 -8.75 -6.88 -5.38
CA PHE A 161 -8.93 -6.53 -3.98
C PHE A 161 -9.66 -7.68 -3.28
N TRP A 162 -8.97 -8.35 -2.37
CA TRP A 162 -9.45 -9.57 -1.75
C TRP A 162 -9.41 -9.48 -0.23
N GLN A 163 -10.50 -9.88 0.42
CA GLN A 163 -10.50 -10.12 1.86
C GLN A 163 -11.10 -11.46 2.18
N ASP A 164 -10.50 -12.17 3.14
CA ASP A 164 -11.03 -13.46 3.57
C ASP A 164 -12.20 -13.29 4.55
N ARG A 165 -12.21 -12.20 5.34
CA ARG A 165 -13.23 -11.92 6.36
C ARG A 165 -13.48 -10.42 6.51
N PHE A 166 -14.68 -10.05 6.94
CA PHE A 166 -15.00 -8.67 7.32
C PHE A 166 -14.37 -8.26 8.66
N LEU A 167 -14.49 -9.08 9.71
CA LEU A 167 -13.97 -8.78 11.04
C LEU A 167 -12.51 -9.23 11.23
N GLN A 168 -11.59 -8.74 10.40
CA GLN A 168 -10.18 -9.19 10.41
C GLN A 168 -9.42 -8.84 11.71
N ALA A 169 -9.74 -7.69 12.31
CA ALA A 169 -9.23 -7.27 13.63
C ALA A 169 -10.20 -7.58 14.79
N GLY A 170 -11.31 -8.27 14.52
CA GLY A 170 -12.41 -8.46 15.47
C GLY A 170 -13.24 -7.19 15.70
N LEU A 171 -14.27 -7.28 16.54
CA LEU A 171 -15.22 -6.18 16.79
C LEU A 171 -14.54 -4.96 17.40
N ARG A 172 -13.63 -5.15 18.38
CA ARG A 172 -12.87 -4.05 18.98
C ARG A 172 -12.02 -3.31 17.96
N GLY A 173 -11.38 -4.05 17.05
CA GLY A 173 -10.60 -3.47 15.96
C GLY A 173 -11.47 -2.67 15.00
N LEU A 174 -12.65 -3.17 14.64
CA LEU A 174 -13.61 -2.44 13.81
C LEU A 174 -14.07 -1.12 14.45
N VAL A 175 -14.40 -1.14 15.75
CA VAL A 175 -14.80 0.07 16.48
C VAL A 175 -13.65 1.08 16.56
N ALA A 176 -12.44 0.62 16.89
CA ALA A 176 -11.27 1.48 16.93
C ALA A 176 -10.97 2.08 15.55
N ASP A 177 -11.05 1.29 14.49
CA ASP A 177 -10.88 1.74 13.11
C ASP A 177 -11.89 2.83 12.73
N LEU A 178 -13.18 2.61 13.02
CA LEU A 178 -14.23 3.59 12.75
C LEU A 178 -14.01 4.89 13.54
N ALA A 179 -13.68 4.80 14.83
CA ALA A 179 -13.38 5.97 15.64
C ALA A 179 -12.19 6.77 15.10
N ASN A 180 -11.14 6.09 14.62
CA ASN A 180 -9.99 6.75 14.01
C ASN A 180 -10.32 7.39 12.66
N TRP A 181 -11.23 6.82 11.86
CA TRP A 181 -11.73 7.45 10.64
C TRP A 181 -12.56 8.70 10.93
N ILE A 182 -13.45 8.64 11.94
CA ILE A 182 -14.22 9.78 12.43
C ILE A 182 -13.28 10.90 12.91
N GLY A 183 -12.31 10.56 13.75
CA GLY A 183 -11.32 11.52 14.27
C GLY A 183 -10.52 12.18 13.14
N TRP A 184 -10.09 11.40 12.14
CA TRP A 184 -9.41 11.94 10.97
C TRP A 184 -10.30 12.90 10.16
N CYS A 185 -11.55 12.52 9.90
CA CYS A 185 -12.48 13.36 9.15
C CYS A 185 -12.74 14.69 9.87
N TRP A 186 -12.93 14.64 11.19
CA TRP A 186 -13.10 15.84 12.01
C TRP A 186 -11.86 16.75 11.95
N GLN A 187 -10.67 16.18 12.14
CA GLN A 187 -9.41 16.93 12.10
C GLN A 187 -9.19 17.61 10.74
N ARG A 188 -9.49 16.91 9.65
CA ARG A 188 -9.32 17.41 8.28
C ARG A 188 -10.54 18.19 7.76
N ARG A 189 -11.55 18.43 8.60
CA ARG A 189 -12.82 19.09 8.24
C ARG A 189 -13.45 18.49 6.98
N ASP A 190 -13.36 17.17 6.85
CA ASP A 190 -13.96 16.43 5.73
C ASP A 190 -15.45 16.24 6.02
N TRP A 191 -16.31 16.85 5.22
CA TRP A 191 -17.77 16.79 5.40
C TRP A 191 -18.44 15.61 4.66
N ASN A 192 -17.65 14.76 4.00
CA ASN A 192 -18.20 13.62 3.29
C ASN A 192 -18.59 12.51 4.27
N LEU A 193 -19.88 12.37 4.58
CA LEU A 193 -20.40 11.37 5.53
C LEU A 193 -19.99 9.93 5.20
N LEU A 194 -19.76 9.60 3.92
CA LEU A 194 -19.24 8.29 3.57
C LEU A 194 -17.88 8.04 4.23
N HIS A 195 -17.01 9.05 4.30
CA HIS A 195 -15.71 8.92 4.96
C HIS A 195 -15.82 8.78 6.48
N TRP A 196 -16.91 9.23 7.08
CA TRP A 196 -17.15 9.08 8.52
C TRP A 196 -17.59 7.67 8.87
N PHE A 197 -18.50 7.10 8.07
CA PHE A 197 -19.19 5.86 8.42
C PHE A 197 -18.67 4.63 7.70
N LEU A 198 -17.83 4.77 6.67
CA LEU A 198 -17.25 3.64 5.96
C LEU A 198 -16.05 3.09 6.75
N PRO A 199 -16.12 1.87 7.31
CA PRO A 199 -14.99 1.29 7.99
C PRO A 199 -13.83 1.05 7.02
N GLY A 200 -12.63 1.09 7.54
CA GLY A 200 -11.38 0.86 6.82
C GLY A 200 -11.31 -0.48 6.09
N VAL A 201 -11.92 -1.52 6.66
CA VAL A 201 -12.01 -2.83 6.02
C VAL A 201 -12.80 -2.80 4.71
N CYS A 202 -13.71 -1.83 4.54
CA CYS A 202 -14.47 -1.62 3.32
C CYS A 202 -13.74 -0.76 2.28
N ARG A 203 -12.63 -0.11 2.65
CA ARG A 203 -11.89 0.82 1.78
C ARG A 203 -10.89 0.06 0.92
N GLY A 204 -11.38 -0.46 -0.21
CA GLY A 204 -10.55 -1.08 -1.23
C GLY A 204 -9.72 -0.04 -1.99
N LEU A 205 -10.40 0.94 -2.58
CA LEU A 205 -9.79 2.08 -3.26
C LEU A 205 -10.62 3.33 -2.94
N THR A 206 -10.02 4.33 -2.30
CA THR A 206 -10.73 5.52 -1.81
C THR A 206 -9.94 6.79 -2.05
N ALA A 207 -10.64 7.92 -2.20
CA ALA A 207 -10.04 9.25 -2.30
C ALA A 207 -10.65 10.23 -1.29
N SER A 208 -9.86 11.17 -0.80
CA SER A 208 -10.32 12.32 0.01
C SER A 208 -9.40 13.52 -0.18
N GLN A 209 -9.75 14.70 0.37
CA GLN A 209 -8.86 15.89 0.39
C GLN A 209 -8.21 16.22 -0.97
N GLY A 210 -9.02 16.35 -2.02
CA GLY A 210 -8.54 16.64 -3.38
C GLY A 210 -7.81 15.48 -4.07
N GLY A 211 -7.59 14.35 -3.39
CA GLY A 211 -7.08 13.13 -3.97
C GLY A 211 -8.02 12.54 -5.02
N LYS A 212 -7.47 11.76 -5.95
CA LYS A 212 -8.21 11.16 -7.07
C LYS A 212 -7.94 9.67 -7.17
N VAL A 213 -8.98 8.89 -7.38
CA VAL A 213 -8.84 7.45 -7.69
C VAL A 213 -9.63 7.07 -8.93
N SER A 214 -9.07 6.16 -9.71
CA SER A 214 -9.76 5.53 -10.83
C SER A 214 -9.43 4.04 -10.86
N ALA A 215 -10.41 3.23 -11.25
CA ALA A 215 -10.23 1.80 -11.43
C ALA A 215 -10.84 1.33 -12.75
N CYS A 216 -10.16 0.44 -13.46
CA CYS A 216 -10.71 -0.25 -14.63
C CYS A 216 -10.40 -1.74 -14.53
N ARG A 217 -11.38 -2.57 -14.94
CA ARG A 217 -11.28 -4.03 -14.89
C ARG A 217 -10.76 -4.56 -13.55
N CYS A 218 -11.17 -3.98 -12.43
CA CYS A 218 -10.75 -4.46 -11.12
C CYS A 218 -11.76 -5.47 -10.55
N TYR A 219 -11.28 -6.39 -9.72
CA TYR A 219 -12.12 -7.36 -9.01
C TYR A 219 -12.14 -7.07 -7.51
N ALA A 220 -13.31 -7.19 -6.90
CA ALA A 220 -13.49 -7.20 -5.45
C ALA A 220 -14.29 -8.46 -5.09
N ASN A 221 -13.76 -9.28 -4.18
CA ASN A 221 -14.38 -10.59 -3.87
C ASN A 221 -15.63 -10.48 -2.99
N HIS A 222 -15.81 -9.36 -2.30
CA HIS A 222 -16.96 -9.11 -1.45
C HIS A 222 -17.62 -7.77 -1.75
N TRP A 223 -18.94 -7.73 -1.56
CA TRP A 223 -19.76 -6.54 -1.84
C TRP A 223 -19.43 -5.34 -0.94
N TRP A 224 -18.87 -5.57 0.25
CA TRP A 224 -18.49 -4.51 1.19
C TRP A 224 -17.19 -3.79 0.77
N ILE A 225 -16.40 -4.37 -0.13
CA ILE A 225 -15.17 -3.74 -0.62
C ILE A 225 -15.55 -2.69 -1.65
N ARG A 226 -15.38 -1.43 -1.28
CA ARG A 226 -15.63 -0.29 -2.14
C ARG A 226 -14.39 0.04 -2.98
N LEU A 227 -14.59 0.08 -4.29
CA LEU A 227 -13.62 0.60 -5.26
C LEU A 227 -14.18 1.89 -5.86
N GLN A 228 -13.80 3.04 -5.29
CA GLN A 228 -14.20 4.35 -5.79
C GLN A 228 -13.57 4.61 -7.17
N GLY A 229 -14.33 5.28 -8.05
CA GLY A 229 -13.85 5.62 -9.39
C GLY A 229 -13.74 4.43 -10.34
N HIS A 230 -14.39 3.29 -10.04
CA HIS A 230 -14.44 2.16 -10.96
C HIS A 230 -15.26 2.51 -12.21
N GLN A 231 -14.69 2.27 -13.39
CA GLN A 231 -15.29 2.50 -14.70
C GLN A 231 -15.27 1.24 -15.56
N GLY A 232 -16.28 1.09 -16.42
CA GLY A 232 -16.40 -0.02 -17.35
C GLY A 232 -16.67 -1.38 -16.70
N ALA A 233 -16.43 -2.45 -17.47
CA ALA A 233 -16.62 -3.82 -17.02
C ALA A 233 -15.66 -4.19 -15.88
N ARG A 234 -16.14 -5.00 -14.94
CA ARG A 234 -15.31 -5.61 -13.89
C ARG A 234 -14.58 -6.83 -14.43
N MET A 235 -13.42 -7.12 -13.84
CA MET A 235 -12.72 -8.38 -14.08
C MET A 235 -13.58 -9.57 -13.62
N GLU A 236 -13.50 -10.68 -14.34
CA GLU A 236 -14.21 -11.90 -13.95
C GLU A 236 -13.52 -12.60 -12.78
N LYS A 237 -14.29 -13.34 -11.98
CA LYS A 237 -13.74 -14.12 -10.86
C LYS A 237 -12.65 -15.11 -11.29
N ARG A 238 -12.81 -15.74 -12.46
CA ARG A 238 -11.81 -16.70 -12.98
C ARG A 238 -10.48 -15.99 -13.27
N GLU A 239 -10.52 -14.82 -13.90
CA GLU A 239 -9.35 -13.99 -14.17
C GLU A 239 -8.68 -13.54 -12.86
N ALA A 240 -9.48 -13.10 -11.88
CA ALA A 240 -8.98 -12.69 -10.57
C ALA A 240 -8.24 -13.81 -9.83
N LEU A 241 -8.84 -15.01 -9.81
CA LEU A 241 -8.23 -16.19 -9.19
C LEU A 241 -6.95 -16.62 -9.92
N ALA A 242 -6.92 -16.54 -11.26
CA ALA A 242 -5.73 -16.84 -12.04
C ALA A 242 -4.60 -15.84 -11.76
N LEU A 243 -4.92 -14.55 -11.65
CA LEU A 243 -3.94 -13.52 -11.29
C LEU A 243 -3.38 -13.77 -9.88
N MET A 244 -4.24 -14.02 -8.90
CA MET A 244 -3.82 -14.36 -7.53
C MET A 244 -2.90 -15.58 -7.50
N ALA A 245 -3.29 -16.68 -8.12
CA ALA A 245 -2.48 -17.90 -8.16
C ALA A 245 -1.12 -17.67 -8.84
N ARG A 246 -1.08 -16.88 -9.92
CA ARG A 246 0.17 -16.52 -10.61
C ARG A 246 1.12 -15.73 -9.72
N LEU A 247 0.63 -14.73 -8.99
CA LEU A 247 1.49 -13.92 -8.13
C LEU A 247 1.90 -14.65 -6.84
N GLU A 248 1.00 -15.45 -6.26
CA GLU A 248 1.32 -16.25 -5.07
C GLU A 248 2.35 -17.35 -5.35
N SER A 249 2.27 -18.02 -6.50
CA SER A 249 3.20 -19.10 -6.87
C SER A 249 4.61 -18.62 -7.21
N ARG A 250 4.76 -17.40 -7.74
CA ARG A 250 6.06 -16.85 -8.16
C ARG A 250 6.88 -16.25 -7.02
N MET A 251 6.28 -16.08 -5.85
CA MET A 251 6.86 -15.35 -4.71
C MET A 251 7.00 -16.22 -3.44
N VAL A 252 7.28 -17.51 -3.66
CA VAL A 252 7.71 -18.48 -2.63
C VAL A 252 9.23 -18.34 -2.49
N PRO A 253 9.78 -18.27 -1.25
CA PRO A 253 11.23 -18.24 -1.08
C PRO A 253 11.84 -19.47 -1.76
N ARG A 254 12.85 -19.25 -2.62
CA ARG A 254 13.76 -20.32 -3.03
C ARG A 254 14.83 -20.50 -1.96
#